data_AF-A0A352RY98-F1
#
_entry.id   AF-A0A352RY98-F1
#
_cell.length_a   1.000
_cell.length_b   1.000
_cell.length_c   1.000
_cell.angle_alpha   90.00
_cell.angle_beta   90.00
_cell.angle_gamma   90.00
#
_symmetry.space_group_name_H-M   'P 1'
#
loop_
_entity.id
_entity.type
_entity.pdbx_description
1 polymer ?
#
loop_
_entity_poly.entity_id
_entity_poly.type
_entity_poly.pdbx_seq_one_letter_code
_entity_poly.pdbx_strand_id
1 'polypeptide(L)'
;RVVESTWLRDVLSWILPAVAFFGVWFFLFRRFAEKQGMGGFLSIGKSRAKVFMEKNTGVTFADVAGVDEAKAELVEIVDFLKNPQEYGRLGARIPKGVLLVGPPGTGKTLLAKAVAGEAGVPFFSISGSEFVEMFVGVGAARVRDLFEQARGQAPAIIFIDELDALGRARGVGGPIGGHDEREQTLNQILVEMDG
;
A
#
# COMPACT_ATOMS: atom_id res chain seq x y z
N ARG A 1 -0.62 22.09 79.60
CA ARG A 1 -0.68 22.49 78.18
C ARG A 1 -0.60 21.21 77.37
N VAL A 2 -1.74 20.74 76.83
CA VAL A 2 -1.77 19.54 75.98
C VAL A 2 -1.51 20.02 74.56
N VAL A 3 -0.39 19.57 73.98
CA VAL A 3 -0.09 19.81 72.57
C VAL A 3 -0.97 18.85 71.78
N GLU A 4 -2.08 19.35 71.24
CA GLU A 4 -2.84 18.58 70.25
C GLU A 4 -1.97 18.39 69.00
N SER A 5 -1.80 17.14 68.57
CA SER A 5 -0.98 16.76 67.44
C SER A 5 -1.67 17.12 66.12
N THR A 6 -1.53 18.37 65.67
CA THR A 6 -2.05 18.90 64.40
C THR A 6 -1.40 18.25 63.17
N TRP A 7 -0.20 17.70 63.32
CA TRP A 7 0.58 17.06 62.25
C TRP A 7 -0.14 15.92 61.53
N LEU A 8 -0.88 15.07 62.27
CA LEU A 8 -1.66 13.98 61.68
C LEU A 8 -2.83 14.48 60.83
N ARG A 9 -3.46 15.60 61.22
CA ARG A 9 -4.55 16.23 60.45
C ARG A 9 -4.02 16.95 59.21
N ASP A 10 -2.86 17.58 59.32
CA ASP A 10 -2.23 18.30 58.20
C ASP A 10 -1.70 17.35 57.13
N VAL A 11 -1.07 16.23 57.53
CA VAL A 11 -0.62 15.18 56.60
C VAL A 11 -1.83 14.49 55.94
N LEU A 12 -2.87 14.18 56.72
CA LEU A 12 -4.06 13.51 56.20
C LEU A 12 -4.85 14.40 55.24
N SER A 13 -4.94 15.70 55.49
CA SER A 13 -5.68 16.64 54.63
C SER A 13 -5.03 16.89 53.27
N TRP A 14 -3.71 16.68 53.12
CA TRP A 14 -3.03 16.76 51.82
C TRP A 14 -2.99 15.42 51.07
N ILE A 15 -2.93 14.30 51.78
CA ILE A 15 -2.93 12.96 51.18
C ILE A 15 -4.31 12.56 50.66
N LEU A 16 -5.38 12.92 51.36
CA LEU A 16 -6.75 12.52 50.97
C LEU A 16 -7.17 13.06 49.59
N PRO A 17 -6.93 14.36 49.25
CA PRO A 17 -7.19 14.89 47.92
C PRO A 17 -6.30 14.26 46.84
N ALA A 18 -5.02 13.98 47.15
CA ALA A 18 -4.10 13.34 46.21
C ALA A 18 -4.57 11.93 45.86
N VAL A 19 -4.90 11.11 46.86
CA VAL A 19 -5.41 9.74 46.65
C VAL A 19 -6.76 9.75 45.93
N ALA A 20 -7.66 10.67 46.26
CA ALA A 20 -8.92 10.83 45.56
C ALA A 20 -8.71 11.22 44.08
N PHE A 21 -7.79 12.13 43.80
CA PHE A 21 -7.43 12.54 42.44
C PHE A 21 -6.85 11.37 41.63
N PHE A 22 -5.86 10.66 42.17
CA PHE A 22 -5.29 9.47 41.51
C PHE A 22 -6.31 8.34 41.37
N GLY A 23 -7.20 8.14 42.34
CA GLY A 23 -8.26 7.13 42.28
C GLY A 23 -9.30 7.42 41.19
N VAL A 24 -9.76 8.67 41.08
CA VAL A 24 -10.66 9.11 40.01
C VAL A 24 -9.97 9.03 38.66
N TRP A 25 -8.71 9.46 38.56
CA TRP A 25 -7.95 9.40 37.31
C TRP A 25 -7.72 7.96 36.86
N PHE A 26 -7.36 7.06 37.79
CA PHE A 26 -7.20 5.64 37.54
C PHE A 26 -8.52 4.99 37.10
N PHE A 27 -9.63 5.33 37.75
CA PHE A 27 -10.96 4.83 37.37
C PHE A 27 -11.41 5.33 35.99
N LEU A 28 -11.17 6.60 35.67
CA LEU A 28 -11.44 7.18 34.35
C LEU A 28 -10.56 6.53 33.27
N PHE A 29 -9.26 6.33 33.53
CA PHE A 29 -8.34 5.71 32.59
C PHE A 29 -8.72 4.25 32.34
N ARG A 30 -9.12 3.51 33.38
CA ARG A 30 -9.60 2.13 33.26
C ARG A 30 -10.89 2.06 32.43
N ARG A 31 -11.80 3.00 32.61
CA ARG A 31 -13.05 3.09 31.84
C ARG A 31 -12.81 3.51 30.38
N PHE A 32 -11.80 4.33 30.12
CA PHE A 32 -11.40 4.73 28.77
C PHE A 32 -10.70 3.57 28.04
N ALA A 33 -9.84 2.83 28.73
CA ALA A 33 -9.17 1.63 28.20
C ALA A 33 -10.17 0.49 27.88
N GLU A 34 -11.24 0.33 28.66
CA GLU A 34 -12.30 -0.66 28.40
C GLU A 34 -13.25 -0.24 27.26
N LYS A 35 -13.57 1.06 27.10
CA LYS A 35 -14.49 1.54 26.05
C LYS A 35 -13.83 1.83 24.71
N GLN A 36 -12.55 2.18 24.69
CA GLN A 36 -11.79 2.47 23.48
C GLN A 36 -10.57 1.56 23.49
N GLY A 37 -10.79 0.32 23.05
CA GLY A 37 -9.79 -0.73 23.08
C GLY A 37 -8.43 -0.25 22.57
N MET A 38 -7.43 -0.36 23.44
CA MET A 38 -5.99 -0.17 23.19
C MET A 38 -5.42 -1.02 22.02
N GLY A 39 -6.27 -1.68 21.22
CA GLY A 39 -5.90 -2.34 19.97
C GLY A 39 -6.09 -1.47 18.72
N GLY A 40 -6.78 -0.33 18.81
CA GLY A 40 -7.06 0.54 17.66
C GLY A 40 -5.85 1.38 17.18
N PHE A 41 -4.90 1.67 18.08
CA PHE A 41 -3.70 2.45 17.73
C PHE A 41 -2.57 1.56 17.19
N LEU A 42 -2.54 0.27 17.58
CA LEU A 42 -1.57 -0.71 17.10
C LEU A 42 -1.94 -1.30 15.72
N SER A 43 -3.17 -1.09 15.24
CA SER A 43 -3.63 -1.59 13.94
C SER A 43 -3.36 -0.65 12.77
N ILE A 44 -2.92 0.58 13.03
CA ILE A 44 -2.56 1.59 12.00
C ILE A 44 -1.42 1.12 11.07
N GLY A 45 -0.62 0.13 11.48
CA GLY A 45 0.47 -0.43 10.67
C GLY A 45 0.08 -1.56 9.71
N LYS A 46 -1.16 -2.07 9.76
CA LYS A 46 -1.65 -3.10 8.82
C LYS A 46 -2.71 -2.49 7.92
N SER A 47 -2.32 -1.52 7.10
CA SER A 47 -3.12 -1.14 5.95
C SER A 47 -3.15 -2.32 4.98
N ARG A 48 -4.14 -3.20 5.13
CA ARG A 48 -4.56 -4.08 4.04
C ARG A 48 -5.09 -3.16 2.96
N ALA A 49 -4.20 -2.74 2.06
CA ALA A 49 -4.61 -2.17 0.80
C ALA A 49 -5.70 -3.08 0.22
N LYS A 50 -6.78 -2.48 -0.29
CA LYS A 50 -7.74 -3.21 -1.11
C LYS A 50 -7.02 -3.54 -2.41
N VAL A 51 -6.13 -4.53 -2.33
CA VAL A 51 -5.55 -5.18 -3.49
C VAL A 51 -6.71 -5.92 -4.13
N PHE A 52 -7.31 -5.30 -5.15
CA PHE A 52 -8.35 -5.94 -5.93
C PHE A 52 -7.68 -7.03 -6.75
N MET A 53 -7.65 -8.23 -6.18
CA MET A 53 -7.23 -9.43 -6.87
C MET A 53 -8.44 -9.96 -7.66
N GLU A 54 -8.47 -9.63 -8.95
CA GLU A 54 -9.43 -10.19 -9.89
C GLU A 54 -8.84 -11.51 -10.43
N LYS A 55 -9.34 -12.65 -9.96
CA LYS A 55 -8.92 -13.97 -10.49
C LYS A 55 -9.30 -14.18 -11.95
N ASN A 56 -10.29 -13.43 -12.43
CA ASN A 56 -10.72 -13.47 -13.81
C ASN A 56 -11.26 -12.09 -14.17
N THR A 57 -10.58 -11.38 -15.07
CA THR A 57 -10.97 -10.03 -15.49
C THR A 57 -12.22 -10.06 -16.37
N GLY A 58 -12.49 -11.19 -17.03
CA GLY A 58 -13.61 -11.35 -17.97
C GLY A 58 -13.48 -10.51 -19.24
N VAL A 59 -12.32 -9.89 -19.46
CA VAL A 59 -12.01 -9.03 -20.62
C VAL A 59 -10.89 -9.68 -21.42
N THR A 60 -11.01 -9.69 -22.74
CA THR A 60 -10.07 -10.30 -23.69
C THR A 60 -9.63 -9.29 -24.75
N PHE A 61 -8.68 -9.64 -25.62
CA PHE A 61 -8.26 -8.72 -26.70
C PHE A 61 -9.37 -8.46 -27.72
N ALA A 62 -10.41 -9.29 -27.76
CA ALA A 62 -11.60 -9.05 -28.57
C ALA A 62 -12.41 -7.84 -28.09
N ASP A 63 -12.34 -7.50 -26.79
CA ASP A 63 -13.09 -6.40 -26.18
C ASP A 63 -12.38 -5.04 -26.33
N VAL A 64 -11.13 -5.04 -26.79
CA VAL A 64 -10.34 -3.84 -27.04
C VAL A 64 -10.37 -3.55 -28.54
N ALA A 65 -10.50 -2.29 -28.96
CA ALA A 65 -10.53 -1.92 -30.38
C ALA A 65 -9.60 -0.73 -30.68
N GLY A 66 -9.06 -0.68 -31.91
CA GLY A 66 -8.33 0.48 -32.43
C GLY A 66 -6.90 0.67 -31.92
N VAL A 67 -6.29 -0.36 -31.34
CA VAL A 67 -4.90 -0.34 -30.82
C VAL A 67 -4.14 -1.60 -31.24
N ASP A 68 -4.12 -1.87 -32.55
CA ASP A 68 -3.64 -3.15 -33.10
C ASP A 68 -2.12 -3.32 -32.94
N GLU A 69 -1.35 -2.24 -33.04
CA GLU A 69 0.10 -2.25 -32.80
C GLU A 69 0.42 -2.59 -31.34
N ALA A 70 -0.24 -1.93 -30.38
CA ALA A 70 -0.03 -2.19 -28.95
C ALA A 70 -0.49 -3.60 -28.56
N LYS A 71 -1.58 -4.10 -29.17
CA LYS A 71 -2.01 -5.49 -28.98
C LYS A 71 -0.95 -6.47 -29.49
N ALA A 72 -0.36 -6.24 -30.66
CA ALA A 72 0.64 -7.14 -31.22
C ALA A 72 1.86 -7.29 -30.29
N GLU A 73 2.36 -6.20 -29.71
CA GLU A 73 3.45 -6.25 -28.72
C GLU A 73 3.02 -6.98 -27.43
N LEU A 74 1.79 -6.77 -26.97
CA LEU A 74 1.29 -7.40 -25.76
C LEU A 74 0.93 -8.89 -25.94
N VAL A 75 0.62 -9.34 -27.16
CA VAL A 75 0.41 -10.76 -27.48
C VAL A 75 1.67 -11.57 -27.20
N GLU A 76 2.85 -11.02 -27.49
CA GLU A 76 4.12 -11.67 -27.15
C GLU A 76 4.22 -11.87 -25.62
N ILE A 77 3.91 -10.84 -24.84
CA ILE A 77 3.92 -10.94 -23.37
C ILE A 77 2.93 -12.00 -22.86
N VAL A 78 1.74 -12.10 -23.47
CA VAL A 78 0.76 -13.14 -23.13
C VAL A 78 1.31 -14.54 -23.40
N ASP A 79 1.97 -14.75 -24.54
CA ASP A 79 2.53 -16.05 -24.90
C ASP A 79 3.65 -16.48 -23.94
N PHE A 80 4.50 -15.52 -23.55
CA PHE A 80 5.52 -15.73 -22.51
C PHE A 80 4.91 -16.13 -21.16
N LEU A 81 3.80 -15.52 -20.75
CA LEU A 81 3.10 -15.85 -19.49
C LEU A 81 2.43 -17.22 -19.53
N LYS A 82 1.96 -17.67 -20.70
CA LYS A 82 1.39 -19.00 -20.90
C LYS A 82 2.47 -20.09 -20.95
N ASN A 83 3.60 -19.81 -21.58
CA ASN A 83 4.65 -20.79 -21.88
C ASN A 83 6.03 -20.43 -21.28
N PRO A 84 6.15 -20.08 -19.98
CA PRO A 84 7.39 -19.53 -19.42
C PRO A 84 8.58 -20.49 -19.49
N GLN A 85 8.34 -21.80 -19.50
CA GLN A 85 9.39 -22.81 -19.57
C GLN A 85 10.07 -22.90 -20.94
N GLU A 86 9.33 -22.72 -22.04
CA GLU A 86 9.89 -22.83 -23.39
C GLU A 86 10.82 -21.66 -23.68
N TYR A 87 10.37 -20.45 -23.36
CA TYR A 87 11.17 -19.24 -23.50
C TYR A 87 12.41 -19.22 -22.61
N GLY A 88 12.29 -19.73 -21.37
CA GLY A 88 13.44 -19.86 -20.47
C GLY A 88 14.54 -20.77 -21.03
N ARG A 89 14.17 -21.86 -21.74
CA ARG A 89 15.15 -22.77 -22.38
C ARG A 89 15.91 -22.12 -23.53
N LEU A 90 15.28 -21.18 -24.23
CA LEU A 90 15.88 -20.39 -25.30
C LEU A 90 16.74 -19.23 -24.77
N GLY A 91 16.81 -19.05 -23.44
CA GLY A 91 17.52 -17.95 -22.81
C GLY A 91 16.79 -16.60 -22.94
N ALA A 92 15.54 -16.61 -23.38
CA ALA A 92 14.72 -15.41 -23.47
C ALA A 92 14.33 -14.94 -22.07
N ARG A 93 14.51 -13.65 -21.80
CA ARG A 93 14.09 -13.02 -20.54
C ARG A 93 12.80 -12.24 -20.78
N ILE A 94 11.81 -12.48 -19.92
CA ILE A 94 10.57 -11.71 -19.92
C ILE A 94 10.90 -10.24 -19.61
N PRO A 95 10.36 -9.27 -20.36
CA PRO A 95 10.43 -7.87 -20.00
C PRO A 95 9.88 -7.66 -18.59
N LYS A 96 10.65 -7.03 -17.71
CA LYS A 96 10.28 -6.88 -16.28
C LYS A 96 9.06 -5.97 -16.06
N GLY A 97 8.68 -5.17 -17.05
CA GLY A 97 7.50 -4.30 -16.99
C GLY A 97 7.21 -3.66 -18.33
N VAL A 98 5.95 -3.26 -18.52
CA VAL A 98 5.46 -2.52 -19.69
C VAL A 98 4.84 -1.21 -19.21
N LEU A 99 5.23 -0.10 -19.83
CA LEU A 99 4.67 1.22 -19.53
C LEU A 99 3.73 1.65 -20.66
N LEU A 100 2.43 1.71 -20.37
CA LEU A 100 1.42 2.19 -21.32
C LEU A 100 1.28 3.71 -21.21
N VAL A 101 1.61 4.44 -22.28
CA VAL A 101 1.55 5.91 -22.33
C VAL A 101 0.53 6.36 -23.37
N GLY A 102 -0.28 7.35 -23.02
CA GLY A 102 -1.20 7.99 -23.96
C GLY A 102 -2.23 8.87 -23.26
N PRO A 103 -3.03 9.65 -24.02
CA PRO A 103 -4.09 10.50 -23.48
C PRO A 103 -5.08 9.71 -22.59
N PRO A 104 -5.76 10.35 -21.63
CA PRO A 104 -6.81 9.69 -20.85
C PRO A 104 -7.94 9.18 -21.78
N GLY A 105 -8.59 8.08 -21.41
CA GLY A 105 -9.70 7.51 -22.19
C GLY A 105 -9.30 6.62 -23.38
N THR A 106 -8.02 6.34 -23.59
CA THR A 106 -7.49 5.47 -24.68
C THR A 106 -7.55 3.96 -24.37
N GLY A 107 -8.22 3.56 -23.29
CA GLY A 107 -8.38 2.14 -22.94
C GLY A 107 -7.14 1.45 -22.36
N LYS A 108 -6.15 2.19 -21.83
CA LYS A 108 -4.95 1.60 -21.19
C LYS A 108 -5.29 0.56 -20.11
N THR A 109 -6.18 0.91 -19.19
CA THR A 109 -6.65 0.01 -18.13
C THR A 109 -7.41 -1.20 -18.69
N LEU A 110 -8.20 -0.99 -19.76
CA LEU A 110 -8.93 -2.07 -20.45
C LEU A 110 -7.97 -3.04 -21.14
N LEU A 111 -6.94 -2.52 -21.80
CA LEU A 111 -5.89 -3.29 -22.46
C LEU A 111 -5.10 -4.11 -21.45
N ALA A 112 -4.74 -3.55 -20.29
CA ALA A 112 -4.07 -4.29 -19.22
C ALA A 112 -4.94 -5.45 -18.67
N LYS A 113 -6.25 -5.21 -18.49
CA LYS A 113 -7.20 -6.27 -18.09
C LYS A 113 -7.35 -7.36 -19.16
N ALA A 114 -7.32 -6.98 -20.44
CA ALA A 114 -7.36 -7.91 -21.55
C ALA A 114 -6.12 -8.83 -21.59
N VAL A 115 -4.92 -8.29 -21.36
CA VAL A 115 -3.68 -9.08 -21.28
C VAL A 115 -3.78 -10.15 -20.19
N ALA A 116 -4.28 -9.78 -19.01
CA ALA A 116 -4.45 -10.73 -17.91
C ALA A 116 -5.52 -11.79 -18.20
N GLY A 117 -6.64 -11.39 -18.80
CA GLY A 117 -7.69 -12.33 -19.22
C GLY A 117 -7.23 -13.30 -20.29
N GLU A 118 -6.46 -12.81 -21.26
CA GLU A 118 -5.86 -13.63 -22.33
C GLU A 118 -4.83 -14.61 -21.78
N ALA A 119 -3.97 -14.17 -20.86
CA ALA A 119 -2.98 -15.01 -20.20
C ALA A 119 -3.60 -15.98 -19.16
N GLY A 120 -4.80 -15.70 -18.66
CA GLY A 120 -5.46 -16.49 -17.62
C GLY A 120 -4.76 -16.42 -16.26
N VAL A 121 -4.10 -15.30 -15.97
CA VAL A 121 -3.30 -15.09 -14.75
C VAL A 121 -3.98 -14.12 -13.79
N PRO A 122 -3.74 -14.20 -12.47
CA PRO A 122 -4.28 -13.24 -11.51
C PRO A 122 -3.89 -11.80 -11.85
N PHE A 123 -4.87 -10.90 -11.80
CA PHE A 123 -4.70 -9.47 -12.04
C PHE A 123 -4.78 -8.69 -10.73
N PHE A 124 -3.67 -8.03 -10.37
CA PHE A 124 -3.57 -7.16 -9.21
C PHE A 124 -3.62 -5.71 -9.69
N SER A 125 -4.65 -4.96 -9.30
CA SER A 125 -4.80 -3.56 -9.69
C SER A 125 -4.67 -2.63 -8.49
N ILE A 126 -3.90 -1.55 -8.64
CA ILE A 126 -3.77 -0.47 -7.66
C ILE A 126 -3.58 0.87 -8.39
N SER A 127 -4.11 1.97 -7.85
CA SER A 127 -3.78 3.32 -8.35
C SER A 127 -2.52 3.84 -7.67
N GLY A 128 -1.64 4.48 -8.43
CA GLY A 128 -0.43 5.15 -7.97
C GLY A 128 -0.71 6.21 -6.90
N SER A 129 -1.88 6.84 -6.96
CA SER A 129 -2.34 7.80 -5.96
C SER A 129 -2.57 7.17 -4.57
N GLU A 130 -2.89 5.87 -4.50
CA GLU A 130 -3.11 5.17 -3.23
C GLU A 130 -1.84 5.02 -2.40
N PHE A 131 -0.67 5.14 -3.02
CA PHE A 131 0.59 5.09 -2.32
C PHE A 131 1.06 6.43 -1.79
N VAL A 132 0.34 7.52 -2.06
CA VAL A 132 0.65 8.86 -1.55
C VAL A 132 -0.19 9.10 -0.29
N GLU A 133 0.38 8.83 0.87
CA GLU A 133 -0.30 9.01 2.16
C GLU A 133 0.35 10.10 3.03
N MET A 134 -0.38 10.58 4.03
CA MET A 134 0.14 11.54 5.02
C MET A 134 1.18 10.91 5.96
N PHE A 135 1.28 9.58 6.00
CA PHE A 135 2.16 8.83 6.89
C PHE A 135 3.38 8.30 6.14
N VAL A 136 4.56 8.75 6.57
CA VAL A 136 5.84 8.32 5.99
C VAL A 136 6.01 6.80 6.08
N GLY A 137 6.44 6.18 4.97
CA GLY A 137 6.77 4.76 4.92
C GLY A 137 5.60 3.79 4.71
N VAL A 138 4.35 4.26 4.76
CA VAL A 138 3.17 3.41 4.50
C VAL A 138 3.10 3.00 3.03
N GLY A 139 3.43 3.90 2.10
CA GLY A 139 3.50 3.60 0.67
C GLY A 139 4.51 2.48 0.36
N ALA A 140 5.74 2.58 0.85
CA ALA A 140 6.78 1.58 0.66
C ALA A 140 6.46 0.22 1.31
N ALA A 141 5.75 0.19 2.45
CA ALA A 141 5.27 -1.06 3.03
C ALA A 141 4.21 -1.72 2.12
N ARG A 142 3.28 -0.94 1.58
CA ARG A 142 2.24 -1.43 0.66
C ARG A 142 2.82 -2.01 -0.63
N VAL A 143 3.85 -1.37 -1.19
CA VAL A 143 4.55 -1.90 -2.37
C VAL A 143 5.13 -3.28 -2.08
N ARG A 144 5.81 -3.46 -0.94
CA ARG A 144 6.34 -4.76 -0.53
C ARG A 144 5.25 -5.82 -0.41
N ASP A 145 4.18 -5.50 0.32
CA ASP A 145 3.06 -6.42 0.53
C ASP A 145 2.36 -6.80 -0.80
N LEU A 146 2.27 -5.87 -1.75
CA LEU A 146 1.70 -6.10 -3.08
C LEU A 146 2.56 -7.09 -3.88
N PHE A 147 3.87 -6.86 -3.94
CA PHE A 147 4.79 -7.74 -4.66
C PHE A 147 4.93 -9.11 -3.99
N GLU A 148 4.89 -9.19 -2.66
CA GLU A 148 4.87 -10.46 -1.92
C GLU A 148 3.61 -11.29 -2.25
N GLN A 149 2.43 -10.66 -2.24
CA GLN A 149 1.17 -11.33 -2.61
C GLN A 149 1.15 -11.78 -4.08
N ALA A 150 1.69 -10.97 -4.99
CA ALA A 150 1.80 -11.32 -6.40
C ALA A 150 2.77 -12.48 -6.64
N ARG A 151 3.94 -12.49 -5.98
CA ARG A 151 4.90 -13.62 -6.03
C ARG A 151 4.28 -14.92 -5.52
N GLY A 152 3.45 -14.85 -4.49
CA GLY A 152 2.72 -16.02 -3.96
C GLY A 152 1.69 -16.62 -4.93
N GLN A 153 1.28 -15.88 -5.97
CA GLN A 153 0.34 -16.32 -6.99
C GLN A 153 0.94 -16.29 -8.41
N ALA A 154 2.27 -16.38 -8.52
CA ALA A 154 2.96 -16.34 -9.81
C ALA A 154 2.58 -17.54 -10.72
N PRO A 155 2.43 -17.35 -12.04
CA PRO A 155 2.56 -16.09 -12.79
C PRO A 155 1.37 -15.15 -12.54
N ALA A 156 1.64 -13.84 -12.37
CA ALA A 156 0.63 -12.82 -12.08
C ALA A 156 1.00 -11.48 -12.73
N ILE A 157 0.00 -10.61 -12.95
CA ILE A 157 0.18 -9.25 -13.48
C ILE A 157 -0.14 -8.23 -12.40
N ILE A 158 0.77 -7.29 -12.17
CA ILE A 158 0.56 -6.12 -11.33
C ILE A 158 0.35 -4.90 -12.24
N PHE A 159 -0.81 -4.27 -12.13
CA PHE A 159 -1.15 -3.05 -12.84
C PHE A 159 -1.18 -1.88 -11.86
N ILE A 160 -0.36 -0.88 -12.13
CA ILE A 160 -0.31 0.38 -11.40
C ILE A 160 -0.86 1.46 -12.32
N ASP A 161 -2.08 1.92 -12.07
CA ASP A 161 -2.65 3.07 -12.79
C ASP A 161 -2.05 4.37 -12.26
N GLU A 162 -2.09 5.46 -13.03
CA GLU A 162 -1.64 6.80 -12.57
C GLU A 162 -0.24 6.80 -11.91
N LEU A 163 0.73 6.10 -12.53
CA LEU A 163 2.11 6.02 -12.04
C LEU A 163 2.79 7.41 -11.94
N ASP A 164 2.30 8.39 -12.71
CA ASP A 164 2.74 9.77 -12.67
C ASP A 164 2.51 10.45 -11.30
N ALA A 165 1.55 9.99 -10.50
CA ALA A 165 1.36 10.43 -9.12
C ALA A 165 2.62 10.18 -8.25
N LEU A 166 3.38 9.12 -8.55
CA LEU A 166 4.61 8.75 -7.87
C LEU A 166 5.87 9.31 -8.57
N GLY A 167 5.79 9.55 -9.87
CA GLY A 167 6.93 9.92 -10.73
C GLY A 167 7.24 11.41 -10.83
N ARG A 168 6.58 12.31 -10.09
CA ARG A 168 6.83 13.76 -10.22
C ARG A 168 8.29 14.10 -9.90
N ALA A 169 8.99 14.67 -10.88
CA ALA A 169 10.41 14.95 -10.83
C ALA A 169 10.82 15.81 -9.62
N ARG A 170 11.99 15.46 -9.04
CA ARG A 170 12.77 16.23 -8.06
C ARG A 170 12.72 17.73 -8.39
N GLY A 171 11.83 18.47 -7.73
CA GLY A 171 11.62 19.89 -7.93
C GLY A 171 12.35 20.70 -6.87
N VAL A 172 13.10 21.72 -7.30
CA VAL A 172 13.91 22.67 -6.53
C VAL A 172 13.05 23.61 -5.65
N GLY A 173 12.17 23.06 -4.82
CA GLY A 173 11.16 23.81 -4.08
C GLY A 173 11.02 23.36 -2.64
N GLY A 174 11.77 24.03 -1.75
CA GLY A 174 11.47 24.20 -0.34
C GLY A 174 11.66 22.98 0.60
N PRO A 175 12.28 23.15 1.78
CA PRO A 175 12.56 22.07 2.75
C PRO A 175 11.33 21.64 3.59
N ILE A 176 10.14 21.55 2.99
CA ILE A 176 8.90 21.20 3.71
C ILE A 176 8.30 19.89 3.18
N GLY A 177 8.85 18.77 3.67
CA GLY A 177 8.13 17.57 4.13
C GLY A 177 7.36 16.66 3.18
N GLY A 178 7.13 17.02 1.92
CA GLY A 178 6.29 16.22 0.99
C GLY A 178 7.05 15.34 -0.02
N HIS A 179 8.36 15.53 -0.18
CA HIS A 179 9.14 14.85 -1.23
C HIS A 179 9.64 13.44 -0.81
N ASP A 180 9.96 13.23 0.47
CA ASP A 180 10.60 11.98 0.93
C ASP A 180 9.73 10.73 0.76
N GLU A 181 8.41 10.83 0.97
CA GLU A 181 7.52 9.67 0.97
C GLU A 181 7.30 9.08 -0.43
N ARG A 182 7.15 9.95 -1.43
CA ARG A 182 7.00 9.54 -2.83
C ARG A 182 8.27 8.92 -3.37
N GLU A 183 9.43 9.53 -3.06
CA GLU A 183 10.73 9.00 -3.47
C GLU A 183 11.01 7.66 -2.82
N GLN A 184 10.72 7.51 -1.52
CA GLN A 184 10.88 6.23 -0.82
C GLN A 184 10.02 5.14 -1.44
N THR A 185 8.76 5.43 -1.75
CA THR A 185 7.83 4.49 -2.37
C THR A 185 8.28 4.12 -3.79
N LEU A 186 8.69 5.10 -4.60
CA LEU A 186 9.20 4.86 -5.96
C LEU A 186 10.46 3.99 -5.93
N ASN A 187 11.41 4.30 -5.05
CA ASN A 187 12.62 3.49 -4.88
C ASN A 187 12.28 2.06 -4.47
N GLN A 188 11.26 1.85 -3.63
CA GLN A 188 10.80 0.52 -3.29
C GLN A 188 10.25 -0.24 -4.51
N ILE A 189 9.49 0.42 -5.39
CA ILE A 189 9.00 -0.19 -6.64
C ILE A 189 10.19 -0.63 -7.50
N LEU A 190 11.21 0.23 -7.64
CA LEU A 190 12.41 -0.10 -8.41
C LEU A 190 13.16 -1.30 -7.83
N VAL A 191 13.31 -1.36 -6.51
CA VAL A 191 13.94 -2.50 -5.82
C VAL A 191 13.17 -3.79 -6.04
N GLU A 192 11.83 -3.78 -5.95
CA GLU A 192 11.01 -4.97 -6.18
C GLU A 192 10.95 -5.39 -7.66
N MET A 193 11.07 -4.45 -8.60
CA MET A 193 11.17 -4.74 -10.03
C MET A 193 12.54 -5.32 -10.39
N ASP A 194 13.61 -4.91 -9.70
CA ASP A 194 14.95 -5.40 -10.00
C ASP A 194 15.34 -6.70 -9.31
N GLY A 195 14.76 -6.96 -8.13
CA GLY A 195 15.01 -8.15 -7.31
C GLY A 195 14.26 -9.43 -7.71
#